data_AF-A0AAP2D639-F1
#
_entry.id   AF-A0AAP2D639-F1
#
_cell.length_a   1.000
_cell.length_b   1.000
_cell.length_c   1.000
_cell.angle_alpha   90.00
_cell.angle_beta   90.00
_cell.angle_gamma   90.00
#
_symmetry.space_group_name_H-M   'P 1'
#
loop_
_entity.id
_entity.type
_entity.pdbx_description
1 polymer ?
#
loop_
_entity_poly.entity_id
_entity_poly.type
_entity_poly.pdbx_seq_one_letter_code
_entity_poly.pdbx_strand_id
1 'polypeptide(L)'
;MKTLSYFLFYTYVGLVIVAGFWGAFVGPRLDHVWLFHLDTNTLPEYSRVNLISQYRFLRALELGYGLFAVLFTKEIFTHKTFNGLFLLIMFSGVLARGVSLIIDGSPSWLFYFFLIYELLGVVVIYLYTRKTTLYYEY
;
A
#
# COMPACT_ATOMS: atom_id res chain seq x y z
N MET A 1 -2.27 0.65 22.67
CA MET A 1 -1.51 1.22 21.53
C MET A 1 -0.60 0.19 20.86
N LYS A 2 0.28 -0.51 21.59
CA LYS A 2 1.18 -1.53 21.02
C LYS A 2 0.44 -2.56 20.14
N THR A 3 -0.54 -3.27 20.69
CA THR A 3 -1.32 -4.27 19.95
C THR A 3 -2.03 -3.71 18.72
N LEU A 4 -2.53 -2.47 18.80
CA LEU A 4 -3.22 -1.80 17.69
C LEU A 4 -2.25 -1.44 16.55
N SER A 5 -1.05 -0.95 16.87
CA SER A 5 -0.04 -0.65 15.85
C SER A 5 0.48 -1.92 15.18
N TYR A 6 0.73 -2.99 15.94
CA TYR A 6 1.12 -4.28 15.35
C TYR A 6 -0.01 -4.86 14.49
N PHE A 7 -1.26 -4.77 14.94
CA PHE A 7 -2.41 -5.22 14.15
C PHE A 7 -2.53 -4.44 12.83
N LEU A 8 -2.48 -3.12 12.87
CA LEU A 8 -2.54 -2.28 11.66
C LEU A 8 -1.34 -2.52 10.74
N PHE A 9 -0.14 -2.70 11.30
CA PHE A 9 1.05 -3.03 10.53
C PHE A 9 0.90 -4.35 9.79
N TYR A 10 0.61 -5.45 10.50
CA TYR A 10 0.50 -6.76 9.87
C TYR A 10 -0.67 -6.85 8.90
N THR A 11 -1.78 -6.19 9.21
CA THR A 11 -2.95 -6.19 8.32
C THR A 11 -2.66 -5.37 7.06
N TYR A 12 -2.04 -4.19 7.18
CA TYR A 12 -1.60 -3.40 6.03
C TYR A 12 -0.60 -4.17 5.16
N VAL A 13 0.47 -4.68 5.78
CA VAL A 13 1.52 -5.43 5.06
C VAL A 13 0.94 -6.70 4.42
N GLY A 14 0.06 -7.40 5.13
CA GLY A 14 -0.67 -8.56 4.60
C GLY A 14 -1.52 -8.19 3.39
N LEU A 15 -2.27 -7.08 3.45
CA LEU A 15 -3.06 -6.58 2.32
C LEU A 15 -2.17 -6.23 1.13
N VAL A 16 -1.03 -5.56 1.36
CA VAL A 16 -0.07 -5.19 0.30
C VAL A 16 0.51 -6.44 -0.36
N ILE A 17 0.89 -7.46 0.42
CA ILE A 17 1.40 -8.73 -0.13
C ILE A 17 0.33 -9.45 -0.93
N VAL A 18 -0.87 -9.62 -0.36
CA VAL A 18 -1.96 -10.36 -1.02
C VAL A 18 -2.40 -9.65 -2.29
N ALA A 19 -2.65 -8.34 -2.23
CA ALA A 19 -3.04 -7.54 -3.38
C ALA A 19 -1.93 -7.44 -4.44
N GLY A 20 -0.67 -7.27 -4.01
CA GLY A 20 0.49 -7.23 -4.88
C GLY A 20 0.70 -8.56 -5.62
N PHE A 21 0.64 -9.69 -4.90
CA PHE A 21 0.76 -11.01 -5.52
C PHE A 21 -0.40 -11.31 -6.47
N TRP A 22 -1.62 -11.05 -6.03
CA TRP A 22 -2.82 -11.26 -6.84
C TRP A 22 -2.79 -10.44 -8.13
N GLY A 23 -2.52 -9.14 -8.03
CA GLY A 23 -2.50 -8.23 -9.17
C GLY A 23 -1.29 -8.41 -10.08
N ALA A 24 -0.16 -8.91 -9.59
CA ALA A 24 1.02 -9.17 -10.41
C ALA A 24 0.95 -10.52 -11.14
N PHE A 25 0.44 -11.57 -10.52
CA PHE A 25 0.58 -12.95 -11.03
C PHE A 25 -0.74 -13.65 -11.34
N VAL A 26 -1.79 -13.43 -10.55
CA VAL A 26 -3.00 -14.28 -10.60
C VAL A 26 -4.10 -13.65 -11.45
N GLY A 27 -4.55 -12.45 -11.08
CA GLY A 27 -5.79 -11.88 -11.59
C GLY A 27 -5.72 -10.42 -12.03
N PRO A 28 -4.70 -9.96 -12.77
CA PRO A 28 -4.60 -8.54 -13.15
C PRO A 28 -5.83 -8.04 -13.91
N ARG A 29 -6.47 -8.89 -14.73
CA ARG A 29 -7.68 -8.51 -15.49
C ARG A 29 -8.90 -8.33 -14.59
N LEU A 30 -9.05 -9.18 -13.58
CA LEU A 30 -10.16 -9.09 -12.61
C LEU A 30 -10.04 -7.81 -11.79
N ASP A 31 -8.82 -7.47 -11.38
CA ASP A 31 -8.55 -6.22 -10.69
C ASP A 31 -8.95 -5.00 -11.52
N HIS A 32 -8.70 -5.01 -12.84
CA HIS A 32 -9.11 -3.89 -13.68
C HIS A 32 -10.63 -3.73 -13.77
N VAL A 33 -11.37 -4.83 -13.79
CA VAL A 33 -12.82 -4.78 -13.76
C VAL A 33 -13.34 -4.31 -12.39
N TRP A 34 -12.76 -4.81 -11.31
CA TRP A 34 -13.29 -4.57 -9.95
C TRP A 34 -12.84 -3.23 -9.35
N LEU A 35 -11.58 -2.83 -9.60
CA LEU A 35 -10.99 -1.61 -9.05
C LEU A 35 -11.15 -0.42 -9.98
N PHE A 36 -10.96 -0.63 -11.29
CA PHE A 36 -10.97 0.45 -12.29
C PHE A 36 -12.26 0.49 -13.11
N HIS A 37 -13.20 -0.44 -12.91
CA HIS A 37 -14.42 -0.57 -13.73
C HIS A 37 -14.10 -0.60 -15.23
N LEU A 38 -12.93 -1.16 -15.60
CA LEU A 38 -12.39 -1.16 -16.95
C LEU A 38 -12.35 -2.58 -17.51
N ASP A 39 -13.16 -2.85 -18.53
CA ASP A 39 -13.03 -4.08 -19.30
C ASP A 39 -11.87 -3.98 -20.30
N THR A 40 -10.74 -4.53 -19.88
CA THR A 40 -9.50 -4.57 -20.70
C THR A 40 -9.68 -5.30 -22.05
N ASN A 41 -10.71 -6.11 -22.24
CA ASN A 41 -10.94 -6.81 -23.50
C ASN A 41 -11.50 -5.92 -24.61
N THR A 42 -12.05 -4.76 -24.25
CA THR A 42 -12.56 -3.76 -25.19
C THR A 42 -11.45 -2.89 -25.78
N LEU A 43 -10.24 -2.94 -25.20
CA LEU A 43 -9.09 -2.15 -25.64
C LEU A 43 -8.38 -2.80 -26.82
N PRO A 44 -7.77 -1.99 -27.72
CA PRO A 44 -6.85 -2.49 -28.73
C PRO A 44 -5.73 -3.33 -28.11
N GLU A 45 -5.30 -4.38 -28.81
CA GLU A 45 -4.38 -5.39 -28.26
C GLU A 45 -3.09 -4.78 -27.69
N TYR A 46 -2.47 -3.86 -28.42
CA TYR A 46 -1.25 -3.19 -27.98
C TYR A 46 -1.46 -2.40 -26.67
N SER A 47 -2.53 -1.59 -26.60
CA SER A 47 -2.87 -0.81 -25.41
C SER A 47 -3.20 -1.70 -24.22
N ARG A 48 -3.93 -2.79 -24.45
CA ARG A 48 -4.26 -3.80 -23.44
C ARG A 48 -3.02 -4.45 -22.84
N VAL A 49 -2.09 -4.91 -23.69
CA VAL A 49 -0.84 -5.55 -23.25
C VAL A 49 0.02 -4.56 -22.46
N ASN A 50 0.15 -3.32 -22.95
CA ASN A 50 0.92 -2.28 -22.26
C ASN A 50 0.34 -1.97 -20.87
N LEU A 51 -0.97 -1.71 -20.80
CA LEU A 51 -1.68 -1.37 -19.57
C LEU A 51 -1.59 -2.51 -18.52
N ILE A 52 -1.84 -3.75 -18.93
CA ILE A 52 -1.73 -4.91 -18.02
C ILE A 52 -0.28 -5.11 -17.56
N SER A 53 0.71 -4.93 -18.44
CA SER A 53 2.12 -5.12 -18.08
C SER A 53 2.59 -4.07 -17.07
N GLN A 54 2.22 -2.81 -17.26
CA GLN A 54 2.51 -1.74 -16.30
C GLN A 54 1.84 -1.98 -14.94
N TYR A 55 0.57 -2.39 -14.95
CA TYR A 55 -0.14 -2.74 -13.73
C TYR A 55 0.54 -3.89 -12.97
N ARG A 56 0.94 -4.96 -13.67
CA ARG A 56 1.64 -6.09 -13.06
C ARG A 56 2.98 -5.66 -12.44
N PHE A 57 3.71 -4.78 -13.11
CA PHE A 57 4.95 -4.23 -12.59
C PHE A 57 4.72 -3.43 -11.30
N LEU A 58 3.74 -2.53 -11.28
CA LEU A 58 3.39 -1.75 -10.09
C LEU A 58 2.98 -2.66 -8.92
N ARG A 59 2.16 -3.68 -9.18
CA ARG A 59 1.76 -4.66 -8.15
C ARG A 59 2.92 -5.52 -7.66
N ALA A 60 3.89 -5.83 -8.52
CA ALA A 60 5.11 -6.52 -8.10
C ALA A 60 5.99 -5.65 -7.19
N LEU A 61 6.05 -4.33 -7.43
CA LEU A 61 6.73 -3.39 -6.52
C LEU A 61 6.03 -3.33 -5.15
N GLU A 62 4.70 -3.28 -5.13
CA GLU A 62 3.92 -3.35 -3.89
C GLU A 62 4.20 -4.66 -3.13
N LEU A 63 4.18 -5.80 -3.82
CA LEU A 63 4.54 -7.09 -3.22
C LEU A 63 5.95 -7.05 -2.62
N GLY A 64 6.93 -6.53 -3.37
CA GLY A 64 8.31 -6.39 -2.91
C GLY A 64 8.43 -5.53 -1.65
N TYR A 65 7.70 -4.41 -1.60
CA TYR A 65 7.63 -3.56 -0.40
C TYR A 65 6.97 -4.27 0.78
N GLY A 66 5.88 -5.02 0.55
CA GLY A 66 5.24 -5.82 1.58
C GLY A 66 6.19 -6.88 2.16
N LEU A 67 6.91 -7.60 1.31
CA LEU A 67 7.93 -8.57 1.74
C LEU A 67 9.07 -7.90 2.52
N PHE A 68 9.55 -6.75 2.06
CA PHE A 68 10.52 -5.93 2.80
C PHE A 68 10.00 -5.59 4.21
N ALA A 69 8.75 -5.15 4.33
CA ALA A 69 8.17 -4.81 5.62
C ALA A 69 8.09 -6.02 6.57
N VAL A 70 7.76 -7.22 6.06
CA VAL A 70 7.80 -8.45 6.87
C VAL A 70 9.22 -8.79 7.32
N LEU A 71 10.20 -8.75 6.41
CA LEU A 71 11.58 -9.11 6.73
C LEU A 71 12.22 -8.15 7.75
N PHE A 72 11.94 -6.85 7.63
CA PHE A 72 12.51 -5.80 8.48
C PHE A 72 11.53 -5.32 9.56
N THR A 73 10.54 -6.14 9.94
CA THR A 73 9.51 -5.74 10.92
C THR A 73 10.15 -5.27 12.23
N LYS A 74 11.16 -6.00 12.73
CA LYS A 74 11.81 -5.66 14.00
C LYS A 74 12.53 -4.32 13.90
N GLU A 75 13.23 -4.07 12.80
CA GLU A 75 13.99 -2.87 12.52
C GLU A 75 13.06 -1.66 12.34
N ILE A 76 11.91 -1.84 11.67
CA ILE A 76 10.89 -0.82 11.49
C ILE A 76 10.33 -0.32 12.84
N PHE A 77 10.22 -1.19 13.84
CA PHE A 77 9.74 -0.80 15.17
C PHE A 77 10.85 -0.34 16.13
N THR A 78 12.12 -0.58 15.80
CA THR A 78 13.26 -0.30 16.70
C THR A 78 14.09 0.91 16.25
N HIS A 79 14.35 1.06 14.95
CA HIS A 79 15.22 2.10 14.41
C HIS A 79 14.43 3.23 13.73
N LYS A 80 14.76 4.49 14.06
CA LYS A 80 14.11 5.69 13.48
C LYS A 80 14.18 5.70 11.95
N THR A 81 15.33 5.34 11.38
CA THR A 81 15.54 5.37 9.92
C THR A 81 14.61 4.41 9.18
N PHE A 82 14.50 3.16 9.65
CA PHE A 82 13.60 2.17 9.05
C PHE A 82 12.13 2.53 9.29
N ASN A 83 11.79 3.02 10.47
CA ASN A 83 10.43 3.49 10.75
C ASN A 83 10.02 4.65 9.85
N GLY A 84 10.90 5.64 9.71
CA GLY A 84 10.68 6.82 8.88
C GLY A 84 10.52 6.43 7.40
N LEU A 85 11.36 5.53 6.89
CA LEU A 85 11.24 5.04 5.52
C LEU A 85 9.90 4.29 5.29
N PHE A 86 9.53 3.41 6.22
CA PHE A 86 8.27 2.68 6.14
C PHE A 86 7.07 3.63 6.13
N LEU A 87 7.02 4.57 7.08
CA LEU A 87 5.94 5.56 7.17
C LEU A 87 5.92 6.51 5.97
N LEU A 88 7.08 6.88 5.43
CA LEU A 88 7.18 7.71 4.24
C LEU A 88 6.56 7.00 3.03
N ILE A 89 6.89 5.73 2.81
CA ILE A 89 6.32 4.95 1.70
C ILE A 89 4.80 4.81 1.85
N MET A 90 4.31 4.45 3.06
CA MET A 90 2.88 4.41 3.33
C MET A 90 2.20 5.77 3.08
N PHE A 91 2.80 6.85 3.56
CA PHE A 91 2.27 8.20 3.40
C PHE A 91 2.27 8.66 1.95
N SER A 92 3.28 8.28 1.15
CA SER A 92 3.30 8.52 -0.29
C SER A 92 2.11 7.85 -1.00
N GLY A 93 1.69 6.66 -0.57
CA GLY A 93 0.47 6.01 -1.08
C GLY A 93 -0.80 6.80 -0.76
N VAL A 94 -0.92 7.32 0.46
CA VAL A 94 -2.03 8.20 0.87
C VAL A 94 -2.02 9.51 0.07
N LEU A 95 -0.85 10.12 -0.11
CA LEU A 95 -0.70 11.34 -0.90
C LEU A 95 -1.09 11.12 -2.36
N ALA A 96 -0.61 10.04 -2.98
CA ALA A 96 -0.96 9.71 -4.35
C ALA A 96 -2.49 9.57 -4.52
N ARG A 97 -3.16 8.88 -3.59
CA ARG A 97 -4.63 8.80 -3.57
C ARG A 97 -5.28 10.16 -3.31
N GLY A 98 -4.73 10.99 -2.44
CA GLY A 98 -5.23 12.35 -2.20
C GLY A 98 -5.17 13.21 -3.48
N VAL A 99 -4.05 13.15 -4.20
CA VAL A 99 -3.87 13.84 -5.48
C VAL A 99 -4.85 13.32 -6.53
N SER A 100 -4.98 12.00 -6.68
CA SER A 100 -5.94 11.41 -7.62
C SER A 100 -7.39 11.78 -7.30
N LEU A 101 -7.77 11.86 -6.02
CA LEU A 101 -9.12 12.27 -5.65
C LEU A 101 -9.43 13.71 -6.07
N ILE A 102 -8.43 14.60 -6.01
CA ILE A 102 -8.57 16.02 -6.36
C ILE A 102 -8.57 16.23 -7.88
N ILE A 103 -7.71 15.50 -8.60
CA ILE A 103 -7.48 15.71 -10.05
C ILE A 103 -8.40 14.82 -10.90
N ASP A 104 -8.48 13.53 -10.58
CA ASP A 104 -9.09 12.50 -11.43
C ASP A 104 -10.49 12.06 -10.93
N GLY A 105 -10.84 12.39 -9.68
CA GLY A 105 -12.09 11.98 -9.03
C GLY A 105 -12.02 10.59 -8.39
N SER A 106 -13.17 10.03 -7.99
CA SER A 106 -13.22 8.77 -7.24
C SER A 106 -13.56 7.55 -8.13
N PRO A 107 -12.67 6.57 -8.29
CA PRO A 107 -12.90 5.43 -9.16
C PRO A 107 -13.81 4.34 -8.56
N SER A 108 -13.84 4.19 -7.23
CA SER A 108 -14.65 3.15 -6.55
C SER A 108 -14.76 3.38 -5.05
N TRP A 109 -15.70 2.70 -4.37
CA TRP A 109 -15.79 2.69 -2.91
C TRP A 109 -14.54 2.11 -2.23
N LEU A 110 -13.92 1.09 -2.85
CA LEU A 110 -12.68 0.47 -2.36
C LEU A 110 -11.53 1.48 -2.25
N PHE A 111 -11.51 2.49 -3.12
CA PHE A 111 -10.54 3.58 -3.05
C PHE A 111 -10.60 4.33 -1.71
N TYR A 112 -11.78 4.70 -1.26
CA TYR A 112 -11.97 5.39 0.03
C TYR A 112 -11.60 4.50 1.21
N PHE A 113 -11.92 3.20 1.14
CA PHE A 113 -11.51 2.24 2.16
C PHE A 113 -9.99 2.21 2.31
N PHE A 114 -9.24 2.05 1.22
CA PHE A 114 -7.78 2.05 1.26
C PHE A 114 -7.20 3.40 1.72
N LEU A 115 -7.74 4.52 1.26
CA LEU A 115 -7.30 5.85 1.66
C LEU A 115 -7.43 6.06 3.18
N ILE A 116 -8.61 5.78 3.73
CA ILE A 116 -8.88 5.95 5.17
C ILE A 116 -8.06 4.96 5.98
N TYR A 117 -8.00 3.70 5.54
CA TYR A 117 -7.27 2.65 6.24
C TYR A 117 -5.77 2.93 6.32
N GLU A 118 -5.15 3.35 5.21
CA GLU A 118 -3.74 3.71 5.20
C GLU A 118 -3.45 4.98 6.00
N LEU A 119 -4.31 6.00 5.91
CA LEU A 119 -4.16 7.22 6.71
C LEU A 119 -4.21 6.91 8.21
N LEU A 120 -5.16 6.06 8.64
CA LEU A 120 -5.22 5.59 10.03
C LEU A 120 -3.98 4.78 10.41
N GLY A 121 -3.51 3.91 9.51
CA GLY A 121 -2.26 3.16 9.69
C GLY A 121 -1.06 4.08 9.94
N VAL A 122 -0.84 5.07 9.07
CA VAL A 122 0.24 6.06 9.19
C VAL A 122 0.14 6.81 10.52
N VAL A 123 -1.04 7.36 10.85
CA VAL A 123 -1.23 8.15 12.06
C VAL A 123 -1.01 7.32 13.32
N VAL A 124 -1.59 6.13 13.41
CA VAL A 124 -1.48 5.28 14.61
C VAL A 124 -0.08 4.73 14.79
N ILE A 125 0.58 4.29 13.71
CA ILE A 125 1.97 3.80 13.77
C ILE A 125 2.89 4.95 14.14
N TYR A 126 2.76 6.12 13.52
CA TYR A 126 3.56 7.32 13.84
C TYR A 126 3.40 7.75 15.30
N LEU A 127 2.17 7.83 15.83
CA LEU A 127 1.92 8.23 17.22
C LEU A 127 2.50 7.22 18.22
N TYR A 128 2.48 5.92 17.87
CA TYR A 128 3.06 4.88 18.71
C TYR A 128 4.59 4.87 18.65
N THR A 129 5.17 4.97 17.46
CA THR A 129 6.63 4.95 17.28
C THR A 129 7.24 6.21 17.85
N ARG A 130 6.66 7.40 17.65
CA ARG A 130 7.13 8.65 18.28
C ARG A 130 7.33 8.53 19.79
N LYS A 131 6.43 7.84 20.51
CA LYS A 131 6.56 7.63 21.96
C LYS A 131 7.58 6.55 22.34
N THR A 132 7.76 5.55 21.47
CA THR A 132 8.63 4.39 21.74
C THR A 132 10.09 4.68 21.41
N THR A 133 10.36 5.43 20.33
CA THR A 133 11.74 5.72 19.89
C THR A 133 12.46 6.77 20.74
N LEU A 134 11.74 7.47 21.63
CA LEU A 134 12.33 8.32 22.67
C LEU A 134 13.04 7.51 23.78
N TYR A 135 12.73 6.21 23.93
CA TYR A 135 13.27 5.37 25.00
C TYR A 135 14.59 4.65 24.67
N TYR A 136 15.00 4.63 23.39
CA TYR A 136 16.22 3.93 22.93
C TYR A 136 17.34 4.89 22.48
N GLU A 137 17.19 6.19 22.75
CA GLU A 137 18.23 7.21 22.49
C GLU A 137 19.07 7.58 23.73
N TYR A 138 18.99 6.79 24.80
CA TYR A 138 19.87 6.91 25.98
C TYR A 138 20.62 5.62 26.24
#